data_AF-A0A244EBH7-F1
#
_entry.id   AF-A0A244EBH7-F1
#
_cell.length_a   1.000
_cell.length_b   1.000
_cell.length_c   1.000
_cell.angle_alpha   90.00
_cell.angle_beta   90.00
_cell.angle_gamma   90.00
#
_symmetry.space_group_name_H-M   'P 1'
#
loop_
_entity.id
_entity.type
_entity.pdbx_description
1 polymer ?
#
loop_
_entity_poly.entity_id
_entity_poly.type
_entity_poly.pdbx_seq_one_letter_code
_entity_poly.pdbx_strand_id
1 'polypeptide(L)'
;MAQHAAEIARHLLPQGKKASGEWKAGNTSGETGDSLSVRLTGAKAGVWKDFASGEGGDLLDLWMACHGLTLIEAMKEAKQFLGIREDFPKPPERTFTKPAKPQTQKPVGPVYAWLRGRGLTDQTIEAFKVREVQRNGSTWALFPYLRDGEYVNGKYRNPDDKKGMGQEKDAMPCLFGWHLISPNVRVVTICEGEIDAMTLHQCRIPALSVNAGAGNHQWIESDWERLERFEEIIVWFDNDEPGKKGATEVVRRLGIERCRIVHHAAKDANQWLQDGADASDLQQAIEEARPLDPDELTSADDHTAEVEALFYPDPEAPKDPSLFIDKYLDWFQFRRGEYTAWTGWNGHGKSLMLDQVLLGLMKQGEQVVIFSGELTPARHLKRVHKQASGLDRPSIPYIRAIGAWLRDRCWIFDVVGSAKLDRLLEVFAYAARRHGVRHFVIDSLMMIDVPVDGPGSLSAQKAAVQKICDFAKRHGAHVHLVAHPRKGKDEARPPTKMDVAGSGDIINAADNTFAVWRNKKDEALPSADDPEAVEKWKKKQEEPDAELVLSKNRHGDFQDYTLALWFDKASQQYRTQPRRYPLSFVEFSTQEPTYAGYDQSPEAPSAR
;
A
#
# COMPACT_ATOMS: atom_id res chain seq x y z
N MET A 1 11.03 5.03 36.54
CA MET A 1 11.09 4.80 38.01
C MET A 1 12.50 4.71 38.57
N ALA A 2 13.42 3.88 38.04
CA ALA A 2 14.78 3.74 38.59
C ALA A 2 15.55 5.06 38.75
N GLN A 3 15.38 6.03 37.85
CA GLN A 3 15.97 7.37 37.94
C GLN A 3 15.43 8.19 39.13
N HIS A 4 14.24 7.86 39.63
CA HIS A 4 13.55 8.50 40.75
C HIS A 4 13.57 7.62 42.02
N ALA A 5 14.42 6.58 42.08
CA ALA A 5 14.40 5.61 43.18
C ALA A 5 14.54 6.25 44.58
N ALA A 6 15.34 7.31 44.71
CA ALA A 6 15.51 8.02 45.98
C ALA A 6 14.29 8.84 46.40
N GLU A 7 13.56 9.41 45.44
CA GLU A 7 12.34 10.17 45.68
C GLU A 7 11.19 9.23 46.04
N ILE A 8 11.06 8.12 45.30
CA ILE A 8 10.06 7.08 45.53
C ILE A 8 10.30 6.40 46.89
N ALA A 9 11.53 5.99 47.20
CA ALA A 9 11.83 5.36 48.49
C ALA A 9 11.55 6.29 49.67
N ARG A 10 11.84 7.60 49.54
CA ARG A 10 11.50 8.60 50.57
C ARG A 10 9.99 8.79 50.71
N HIS A 11 9.26 8.75 49.61
CA HIS A 11 7.80 8.91 49.61
C HIS A 11 7.12 7.73 50.31
N LEU A 12 7.50 6.50 49.97
CA LEU A 12 6.92 5.27 50.51
C LEU A 12 7.39 4.94 51.93
N LEU A 13 8.64 5.31 52.28
CA LEU A 13 9.26 5.00 53.56
C LEU A 13 9.74 6.29 54.25
N PRO A 14 8.83 7.13 54.75
CA PRO A 14 9.12 8.50 55.16
C PRO A 14 10.02 8.60 56.41
N GLN A 15 10.02 7.59 57.28
CA GLN A 15 10.93 7.55 58.45
C GLN A 15 12.26 6.82 58.15
N GLY A 16 12.49 6.43 56.90
CA GLY A 16 13.73 5.82 56.47
C GLY A 16 14.89 6.82 56.40
N LYS A 17 16.11 6.30 56.33
CA LYS A 17 17.35 7.09 56.24
C LYS A 17 18.21 6.64 55.07
N LYS A 18 18.90 7.59 54.44
CA LYS A 18 19.90 7.27 53.42
C LYS A 18 21.18 6.77 54.09
N ALA A 19 21.62 5.56 53.75
CA ALA A 19 22.86 4.95 54.26
C ALA A 19 23.54 4.12 53.16
N SER A 20 24.84 4.34 52.94
CA SER A 20 25.67 3.55 52.02
C SER A 20 25.15 3.42 50.58
N GLY A 21 24.51 4.46 50.04
CA GLY A 21 23.93 4.42 48.69
C GLY A 21 22.57 3.72 48.61
N GLU A 22 21.99 3.35 49.74
CA GLU A 22 20.68 2.72 49.87
C GLU A 22 19.77 3.58 50.78
N TRP A 23 18.46 3.35 50.70
CA TRP A 23 17.46 3.90 51.63
C TRP A 23 17.04 2.79 52.58
N LYS A 24 17.24 3.00 53.88
CA LYS A 24 17.00 2.00 54.91
C LYS A 24 15.78 2.35 55.75
N ALA A 25 14.93 1.35 56.01
CA ALA A 25 13.77 1.44 56.87
C ALA A 25 13.64 0.15 57.71
N GLY A 26 12.71 0.13 58.68
CA GLY A 26 12.44 -1.02 59.52
C GLY A 26 11.59 -2.09 58.85
N ASN A 27 10.64 -1.70 58.01
CA ASN A 27 9.70 -2.58 57.31
C ASN A 27 8.96 -1.81 56.22
N THR A 28 8.04 -2.49 55.53
CA THR A 28 7.16 -1.92 54.51
C THR A 28 6.14 -0.92 55.05
N SER A 29 5.88 -0.88 56.36
CA SER A 29 5.09 0.17 57.02
C SER A 29 5.85 1.50 57.17
N GLY A 30 7.13 1.55 56.79
CA GLY A 30 7.94 2.76 56.81
C GLY A 30 8.48 3.14 58.19
N GLU A 31 8.52 2.20 59.14
CA GLU A 31 9.07 2.41 60.49
C GLU A 31 10.59 2.65 60.47
N THR A 32 11.13 3.20 61.56
CA THR A 32 12.58 3.40 61.69
C THR A 32 13.31 2.07 61.89
N GLY A 33 14.35 1.79 61.10
CA GLY A 33 15.15 0.57 61.24
C GLY A 33 16.16 0.40 60.10
N ASP A 34 16.80 -0.77 60.06
CA ASP A 34 17.84 -1.11 59.07
C ASP A 34 17.57 -2.46 58.36
N SER A 35 16.39 -3.04 58.54
CA SER A 35 15.97 -4.36 58.02
C SER A 35 15.47 -4.31 56.58
N LEU A 36 14.85 -3.23 56.14
CA LEU A 36 14.45 -3.01 54.74
C LEU A 36 15.46 -2.08 54.08
N SER A 37 15.99 -2.47 52.91
CA SER A 37 16.90 -1.64 52.12
C SER A 37 16.44 -1.51 50.67
N VAL A 38 16.42 -0.28 50.15
CA VAL A 38 16.15 0.06 48.74
C VAL A 38 17.42 0.64 48.12
N ARG A 39 17.90 0.05 47.03
CA ARG A 39 19.10 0.56 46.37
C ARG A 39 18.77 1.81 45.55
N LEU A 40 19.52 2.89 45.73
CA LEU A 40 19.17 4.20 45.14
C LEU A 40 19.85 4.48 43.80
N THR A 41 20.98 3.81 43.51
CA THR A 41 21.82 4.09 42.34
C THR A 41 22.42 2.82 41.74
N GLY A 42 22.93 2.93 40.51
CA GLY A 42 23.57 1.84 39.77
C GLY A 42 22.58 0.90 39.08
N ALA A 43 23.08 -0.20 38.53
CA ALA A 43 22.29 -1.15 37.72
C ALA A 43 21.13 -1.83 38.48
N LYS A 44 21.13 -1.75 39.82
CA LYS A 44 20.07 -2.28 40.69
C LYS A 44 19.28 -1.16 41.39
N ALA A 45 19.33 0.07 40.88
CA ALA A 45 18.55 1.18 41.43
C ALA A 45 17.05 0.85 41.39
N GLY A 46 16.38 0.99 42.53
CA GLY A 46 14.97 0.65 42.72
C GLY A 46 14.70 -0.78 43.19
N VAL A 47 15.70 -1.65 43.23
CA VAL A 47 15.56 -2.98 43.83
C VAL A 47 15.55 -2.86 45.35
N TRP A 48 14.60 -3.51 46.01
CA TRP A 48 14.49 -3.51 47.47
C TRP A 48 14.42 -4.92 48.05
N LYS A 49 14.75 -5.01 49.34
CA LYS A 49 14.60 -6.23 50.13
C LYS A 49 14.39 -5.91 51.60
N ASP A 50 13.47 -6.60 52.25
CA ASP A 50 13.36 -6.69 53.70
C ASP A 50 14.04 -7.99 54.17
N PHE A 51 15.11 -7.83 54.94
CA PHE A 51 15.92 -8.92 55.48
C PHE A 51 15.24 -9.63 56.66
N ALA A 52 14.21 -9.05 57.27
CA ALA A 52 13.47 -9.67 58.37
C ALA A 52 12.33 -10.57 57.86
N SER A 53 11.52 -10.10 56.90
CA SER A 53 10.43 -10.89 56.30
C SER A 53 10.87 -11.77 55.13
N GLY A 54 11.97 -11.40 54.46
CA GLY A 54 12.44 -12.05 53.24
C GLY A 54 11.79 -11.51 51.97
N GLU A 55 10.83 -10.59 52.07
CA GLU A 55 10.16 -9.95 50.95
C GLU A 55 11.10 -9.01 50.17
N GLY A 56 10.82 -8.79 48.89
CA GLY A 56 11.61 -7.89 48.04
C GLY A 56 11.11 -7.89 46.61
N GLY A 57 11.62 -6.95 45.81
CA GLY A 57 11.16 -6.72 44.45
C GLY A 57 11.66 -5.41 43.87
N ASP A 58 10.92 -4.86 42.91
CA ASP A 58 11.15 -3.53 42.36
C ASP A 58 10.34 -2.43 43.09
N LEU A 59 10.40 -1.20 42.60
CA LEU A 59 9.72 -0.06 43.23
C LEU A 59 8.19 -0.15 43.18
N LEU A 60 7.60 -0.87 42.22
CA LEU A 60 6.15 -1.13 42.20
C LEU A 60 5.79 -2.18 43.25
N ASP A 61 6.60 -3.23 43.37
CA ASP A 61 6.41 -4.23 44.43
C ASP A 61 6.51 -3.58 45.82
N LEU A 62 7.41 -2.61 46.00
CA LEU A 62 7.50 -1.82 47.23
C LEU A 62 6.23 -1.00 47.47
N TRP A 63 5.71 -0.36 46.43
CA TRP A 63 4.47 0.43 46.50
C TRP A 63 3.27 -0.43 46.92
N MET A 64 3.15 -1.61 46.31
CA MET A 64 2.15 -2.61 46.66
C MET A 64 2.28 -3.04 48.13
N ALA A 65 3.50 -3.34 48.58
CA ALA A 65 3.76 -3.79 49.94
C ALA A 65 3.51 -2.70 51.00
N CYS A 66 3.86 -1.44 50.70
CA CYS A 66 3.65 -0.31 51.62
C CYS A 66 2.18 0.06 51.77
N HIS A 67 1.40 0.04 50.68
CA HIS A 67 0.03 0.54 50.67
C HIS A 67 -1.05 -0.55 50.60
N GLY A 68 -0.66 -1.83 50.51
CA GLY A 68 -1.60 -2.95 50.40
C GLY A 68 -2.38 -2.97 49.09
N LEU A 69 -1.76 -2.49 48.01
CA LEU A 69 -2.40 -2.27 46.71
C LEU A 69 -2.21 -3.44 45.75
N THR A 70 -3.12 -3.58 44.79
CA THR A 70 -2.87 -4.36 43.57
C THR A 70 -1.83 -3.65 42.70
N LEU A 71 -1.20 -4.40 41.79
CA LEU A 71 -0.21 -3.83 40.86
C LEU A 71 -0.79 -2.69 40.00
N ILE A 72 -2.05 -2.78 39.59
CA ILE A 72 -2.72 -1.75 38.78
C ILE A 72 -2.90 -0.47 39.60
N GLU A 73 -3.32 -0.59 40.85
CA GLU A 73 -3.45 0.55 41.77
C GLU A 73 -2.09 1.18 42.08
N ALA A 74 -1.06 0.36 42.32
CA ALA A 74 0.31 0.82 42.51
C ALA A 74 0.86 1.56 41.28
N MET A 75 0.62 1.05 40.07
CA MET A 75 0.99 1.74 38.82
C MET A 75 0.29 3.09 38.69
N LYS A 76 -1.00 3.17 39.04
CA LYS A 76 -1.78 4.41 39.01
C LYS A 76 -1.23 5.45 39.98
N GLU A 77 -0.95 5.06 41.21
CA GLU A 77 -0.32 5.96 42.20
C GLU A 77 1.08 6.40 41.77
N ALA A 78 1.90 5.48 41.24
CA ALA A 78 3.23 5.79 40.75
C ALA A 78 3.20 6.76 39.56
N LYS A 79 2.27 6.57 38.60
CA LYS A 79 2.05 7.52 37.49
C LYS A 79 1.69 8.91 38.00
N GLN A 80 0.78 8.98 38.98
CA GLN A 80 0.39 10.25 39.62
C GLN A 80 1.55 10.92 40.33
N PHE A 81 2.35 10.17 41.09
CA PHE A 81 3.53 10.67 41.79
C PHE A 81 4.59 11.21 40.82
N LEU A 82 4.83 10.52 39.71
CA LEU A 82 5.79 10.92 38.69
C LEU A 82 5.27 12.02 37.74
N GLY A 83 4.02 12.45 37.90
CA GLY A 83 3.41 13.47 37.04
C GLY A 83 3.18 12.99 35.60
N ILE A 84 3.12 11.68 35.36
CA ILE A 84 2.83 11.11 34.04
C ILE A 84 1.34 11.31 33.76
N ARG A 85 1.03 12.18 32.79
CA ARG A 85 -0.34 12.41 32.30
C ARG A 85 -0.59 11.55 31.06
N GLU A 86 -1.61 10.71 31.12
CA GLU A 86 -2.08 9.93 29.99
C GLU A 86 -3.30 10.63 29.38
N ASP A 87 -3.05 11.60 28.51
CA ASP A 87 -4.09 12.34 27.77
C ASP A 87 -4.59 11.49 26.59
N PHE A 88 -5.24 10.37 26.89
CA PHE A 88 -6.02 9.63 25.89
C PHE A 88 -7.52 9.83 26.13
N PRO A 89 -8.31 10.18 25.10
CA PRO A 89 -9.76 10.25 25.24
C PRO A 89 -10.28 8.86 25.61
N LYS A 90 -10.72 8.68 26.86
CA LYS A 90 -11.38 7.44 27.29
C LYS A 90 -12.67 7.28 26.48
N PRO A 91 -12.89 6.16 25.79
CA PRO A 91 -14.17 5.89 25.15
C PRO A 91 -15.29 5.89 26.19
N PRO A 92 -16.53 6.24 25.80
CA PRO A 92 -17.66 6.30 26.73
C PRO A 92 -17.86 4.94 27.42
N GLU A 93 -18.10 4.96 28.74
CA GLU A 93 -18.37 3.74 29.52
C GLU A 93 -19.59 3.01 28.95
N ARG A 94 -19.38 1.76 28.51
CA ARG A 94 -20.44 0.87 28.04
C ARG A 94 -20.92 0.00 29.20
N THR A 95 -22.23 -0.05 29.40
CA THR A 95 -22.85 -0.96 30.37
C THR A 95 -22.99 -2.36 29.77
N PHE A 96 -22.40 -3.35 30.44
CA PHE A 96 -22.51 -4.77 30.08
C PHE A 96 -23.41 -5.52 31.05
N THR A 97 -24.09 -6.55 30.56
CA THR A 97 -24.94 -7.41 31.39
C THR A 97 -24.11 -8.54 31.97
N LYS A 98 -24.14 -8.70 33.31
CA LYS A 98 -23.52 -9.87 33.97
C LYS A 98 -24.38 -11.12 33.68
N PRO A 99 -23.86 -12.13 32.96
CA PRO A 99 -24.66 -13.30 32.60
C PRO A 99 -24.95 -14.18 33.82
N ALA A 100 -26.14 -14.80 33.83
CA ALA A 100 -26.47 -15.83 34.81
C ALA A 100 -25.56 -17.06 34.60
N LYS A 101 -25.11 -17.70 35.69
CA LYS A 101 -24.29 -18.91 35.58
C LYS A 101 -25.13 -20.05 35.00
N PRO A 102 -24.77 -20.61 33.84
CA PRO A 102 -25.52 -21.72 33.26
C PRO A 102 -25.40 -22.98 34.11
N GLN A 103 -26.44 -23.82 34.10
CA GLN A 103 -26.38 -25.14 34.70
C GLN A 103 -25.44 -26.01 33.86
N THR A 104 -24.39 -26.53 34.50
CA THR A 104 -23.30 -27.20 33.79
C THR A 104 -22.81 -28.43 34.54
N GLN A 105 -22.10 -29.30 33.82
CA GLN A 105 -21.37 -30.44 34.39
C GLN A 105 -19.93 -30.48 33.87
N LYS A 106 -19.08 -31.29 34.52
CA LYS A 106 -17.75 -31.56 33.97
C LYS A 106 -17.88 -32.33 32.65
N PRO A 107 -17.03 -32.07 31.65
CA PRO A 107 -17.04 -32.85 30.42
C PRO A 107 -16.75 -34.33 30.72
N VAL A 108 -17.67 -35.21 30.35
CA VAL A 108 -17.52 -36.67 30.53
C VAL A 108 -17.89 -37.47 29.27
N GLY A 109 -18.44 -36.81 28.25
CA GLY A 109 -18.90 -37.46 27.01
C GLY A 109 -18.34 -36.79 25.74
N PRO A 110 -19.18 -36.36 24.78
CA PRO A 110 -18.74 -35.82 23.49
C PRO A 110 -17.76 -34.64 23.61
N VAL A 111 -18.01 -33.72 24.55
CA VAL A 111 -17.12 -32.58 24.79
C VAL A 111 -15.75 -33.04 25.28
N TYR A 112 -15.71 -34.03 26.18
CA TYR A 112 -14.45 -34.58 26.66
C TYR A 112 -13.65 -35.24 25.53
N ALA A 113 -14.30 -36.10 24.74
CA ALA A 113 -13.66 -36.76 23.60
C ALA A 113 -13.13 -35.75 22.57
N TRP A 114 -13.88 -34.69 22.30
CA TRP A 114 -13.47 -33.62 21.39
C TRP A 114 -12.25 -32.85 21.91
N LEU A 115 -12.23 -32.44 23.18
CA LEU A 115 -11.09 -31.74 23.78
C LEU A 115 -9.84 -32.63 23.85
N ARG A 116 -10.00 -33.92 24.20
CA ARG A 116 -8.88 -34.89 24.18
C ARG A 116 -8.36 -35.12 22.77
N GLY A 117 -9.24 -35.17 21.76
CA GLY A 117 -8.86 -35.23 20.35
C GLY A 117 -8.06 -34.02 19.87
N ARG A 118 -8.21 -32.86 20.55
CA ARG A 118 -7.40 -31.64 20.35
C ARG A 118 -6.07 -31.64 21.10
N GLY A 119 -5.69 -32.76 21.74
CA GLY A 119 -4.45 -32.85 22.52
C GLY A 119 -4.52 -32.18 23.90
N LEU A 120 -5.71 -31.78 24.37
CA LEU A 120 -5.83 -31.10 25.66
C LEU A 120 -5.80 -32.08 26.84
N THR A 121 -5.06 -31.76 27.91
CA THR A 121 -4.97 -32.62 29.11
C THR A 121 -6.12 -32.39 30.09
N ASP A 122 -6.45 -33.40 30.89
CA ASP A 122 -7.47 -33.29 31.95
C ASP A 122 -7.15 -32.15 32.93
N GLN A 123 -5.86 -31.98 33.26
CA GLN A 123 -5.38 -30.90 34.13
C GLN A 123 -5.72 -29.53 33.53
N THR A 124 -5.52 -29.35 32.24
CA THR A 124 -5.80 -28.08 31.55
C THR A 124 -7.28 -27.82 31.39
N ILE A 125 -8.05 -28.84 31.02
CA ILE A 125 -9.51 -28.74 30.92
C ILE A 125 -10.10 -28.29 32.27
N GLU A 126 -9.62 -28.85 33.38
CA GLU A 126 -10.04 -28.44 34.72
C GLU A 126 -9.52 -27.05 35.10
N ALA A 127 -8.26 -26.71 34.79
CA ALA A 127 -7.67 -25.40 35.09
C ALA A 127 -8.46 -24.26 34.44
N PHE A 128 -8.83 -24.40 33.17
CA PHE A 128 -9.68 -23.42 32.46
C PHE A 128 -11.16 -23.54 32.82
N LYS A 129 -11.53 -24.51 33.67
CA LYS A 129 -12.89 -24.78 34.11
C LYS A 129 -13.86 -24.96 32.94
N VAL A 130 -13.41 -25.60 31.86
CA VAL A 130 -14.29 -25.92 30.73
C VAL A 130 -15.41 -26.84 31.22
N ARG A 131 -16.62 -26.60 30.74
CA ARG A 131 -17.81 -27.34 31.16
C ARG A 131 -18.60 -27.86 29.97
N GLU A 132 -19.44 -28.84 30.24
CA GLU A 132 -20.43 -29.35 29.31
C GLU A 132 -21.82 -28.81 29.69
N VAL A 133 -22.59 -28.39 28.68
CA VAL A 133 -23.93 -27.82 28.84
C VAL A 133 -24.86 -28.32 27.75
N GLN A 134 -26.12 -28.57 28.12
CA GLN A 134 -27.18 -28.91 27.17
C GLN A 134 -27.84 -27.62 26.66
N ARG A 135 -27.79 -27.38 25.35
CA ARG A 135 -28.43 -26.22 24.71
C ARG A 135 -29.08 -26.63 23.40
N ASN A 136 -30.32 -26.18 23.18
CA ASN A 136 -31.09 -26.44 21.96
C ASN A 136 -31.15 -27.93 21.58
N GLY A 137 -31.22 -28.81 22.58
CA GLY A 137 -31.26 -30.27 22.36
C GLY A 137 -29.93 -30.90 21.93
N SER A 138 -28.81 -30.19 22.04
CA SER A 138 -27.47 -30.70 21.73
C SER A 138 -26.50 -30.45 22.89
N THR A 139 -25.38 -31.18 22.89
CA THR A 139 -24.32 -31.06 23.89
C THR A 139 -23.29 -30.03 23.42
N TRP A 140 -22.96 -29.05 24.26
CA TRP A 140 -22.03 -27.97 23.94
C TRP A 140 -20.90 -27.89 24.97
N ALA A 141 -19.72 -27.50 24.51
CA ALA A 141 -18.62 -27.08 25.36
C ALA A 141 -18.81 -25.60 25.73
N LEU A 142 -18.73 -25.28 27.02
CA LEU A 142 -18.69 -23.93 27.56
C LEU A 142 -17.27 -23.59 28.02
N PHE A 143 -16.72 -22.53 27.43
CA PHE A 143 -15.47 -21.88 27.83
C PHE A 143 -15.82 -20.65 28.69
N PRO A 144 -15.67 -20.71 30.03
CA PRO A 144 -16.05 -19.60 30.90
C PRO A 144 -14.95 -18.54 30.99
N TYR A 145 -15.34 -17.28 30.82
CA TYR A 145 -14.45 -16.14 30.99
C TYR A 145 -14.61 -15.67 32.43
N LEU A 146 -13.51 -15.71 33.17
CA LEU A 146 -13.49 -15.46 34.60
C LEU A 146 -12.60 -14.28 34.93
N ARG A 147 -13.11 -13.36 35.75
CA ARG A 147 -12.32 -12.28 36.36
C ARG A 147 -12.50 -12.33 37.87
N ASP A 148 -11.40 -12.45 38.60
CA ASP A 148 -11.38 -12.46 40.06
C ASP A 148 -12.34 -13.50 40.68
N GLY A 149 -12.47 -14.65 40.02
CA GLY A 149 -13.37 -15.75 40.41
C GLY A 149 -14.81 -15.62 39.94
N GLU A 150 -15.20 -14.49 39.33
CA GLU A 150 -16.55 -14.24 38.82
C GLU A 150 -16.71 -14.62 37.35
N TYR A 151 -17.89 -15.14 36.99
CA TYR A 151 -18.27 -15.42 35.60
C TYR A 151 -18.74 -14.13 34.93
N VAL A 152 -17.99 -13.67 33.93
CA VAL A 152 -18.22 -12.39 33.25
C VAL A 152 -18.67 -12.56 31.80
N ASN A 153 -18.29 -13.66 31.15
CA ASN A 153 -18.68 -14.02 29.79
C ASN A 153 -18.52 -15.53 29.60
N GLY A 154 -19.06 -16.08 28.51
CA GLY A 154 -18.92 -17.49 28.19
C GLY A 154 -19.10 -17.75 26.71
N LYS A 155 -18.27 -18.62 26.16
CA LYS A 155 -18.34 -19.02 24.76
C LYS A 155 -18.71 -20.48 24.63
N TYR A 156 -19.56 -20.76 23.65
CA TYR A 156 -20.17 -22.04 23.42
C TYR A 156 -19.69 -22.60 22.08
N ARG A 157 -19.25 -23.85 22.09
CA ARG A 157 -18.84 -24.61 20.90
C ARG A 157 -19.59 -25.92 20.85
N ASN A 158 -20.15 -26.26 19.69
CA ASN A 158 -20.74 -27.57 19.47
C ASN A 158 -19.63 -28.52 18.95
N PRO A 159 -19.31 -29.62 19.67
CA PRO A 159 -18.36 -30.62 19.18
C PRO A 159 -18.75 -31.25 17.85
N ASP A 160 -20.05 -31.37 17.58
CA ASP A 160 -20.62 -32.09 16.44
C ASP A 160 -20.91 -31.17 15.23
N ASP A 161 -20.91 -29.85 15.43
CA ASP A 161 -21.14 -28.85 14.38
C ASP A 161 -20.06 -27.76 14.40
N LYS A 162 -19.18 -27.78 13.39
CA LYS A 162 -18.11 -26.78 13.23
C LYS A 162 -18.62 -25.34 13.10
N LYS A 163 -19.87 -25.11 12.67
CA LYS A 163 -20.51 -23.78 12.62
C LYS A 163 -21.25 -23.44 13.90
N GLY A 164 -21.45 -24.41 14.79
CA GLY A 164 -22.10 -24.26 16.08
C GLY A 164 -21.25 -23.47 17.06
N MET A 165 -21.36 -22.15 16.98
CA MET A 165 -20.58 -21.21 17.80
C MET A 165 -21.51 -20.12 18.35
N GLY A 166 -21.37 -19.81 19.64
CA GLY A 166 -22.14 -18.75 20.29
C GLY A 166 -21.43 -18.15 21.49
N GLN A 167 -21.89 -17.00 21.96
CA GLN A 167 -21.34 -16.31 23.13
C GLN A 167 -22.51 -15.75 23.96
N GLU A 168 -22.26 -15.47 25.25
CA GLU A 168 -23.22 -14.75 26.08
C GLU A 168 -23.61 -13.41 25.47
N LYS A 169 -24.91 -13.14 25.45
CA LYS A 169 -25.47 -11.92 24.85
C LYS A 169 -25.23 -10.73 25.77
N ASP A 170 -24.77 -9.61 25.20
CA ASP A 170 -24.52 -8.34 25.89
C ASP A 170 -23.54 -8.43 27.08
N ALA A 171 -22.77 -9.53 27.15
CA ALA A 171 -21.75 -9.75 28.15
C ALA A 171 -20.45 -9.01 27.79
N MET A 172 -19.66 -8.66 28.81
CA MET A 172 -18.45 -7.87 28.65
C MET A 172 -17.42 -8.60 27.75
N PRO A 173 -17.00 -8.01 26.61
CA PRO A 173 -15.94 -8.59 25.80
C PRO A 173 -14.65 -8.56 26.60
N CYS A 174 -14.08 -9.71 26.89
CA CYS A 174 -12.88 -9.83 27.72
C CYS A 174 -12.04 -11.01 27.28
N LEU A 175 -10.78 -11.04 27.67
CA LEU A 175 -9.88 -12.14 27.39
C LEU A 175 -10.23 -13.37 28.23
N PHE A 176 -10.14 -14.54 27.61
CA PHE A 176 -10.27 -15.84 28.27
C PHE A 176 -8.96 -16.22 28.97
N GLY A 177 -9.03 -16.81 30.16
CA GLY A 177 -7.87 -17.37 30.87
C GLY A 177 -7.27 -16.50 31.99
N TRP A 178 -7.80 -15.30 32.24
CA TRP A 178 -7.28 -14.37 33.26
C TRP A 178 -7.05 -15.00 34.65
N HIS A 179 -7.94 -15.90 35.08
CA HIS A 179 -7.85 -16.57 36.39
C HIS A 179 -6.63 -17.50 36.53
N LEU A 180 -5.90 -17.76 35.44
CA LEU A 180 -4.67 -18.56 35.43
C LEU A 180 -3.41 -17.70 35.31
N ILE A 181 -3.53 -16.40 35.04
CA ILE A 181 -2.36 -15.53 34.89
C ILE A 181 -2.00 -14.93 36.25
N SER A 182 -0.92 -15.44 36.84
CA SER A 182 -0.36 -14.93 38.10
C SER A 182 -0.11 -13.41 38.04
N PRO A 183 -0.38 -12.66 39.13
CA PRO A 183 -0.11 -11.21 39.22
C PRO A 183 1.34 -10.80 38.93
N ASN A 184 2.29 -11.74 39.09
CA ASN A 184 3.73 -11.49 38.89
C ASN A 184 4.19 -11.71 37.44
N VAL A 185 3.31 -12.17 36.55
CA VAL A 185 3.64 -12.35 35.14
C VAL A 185 3.76 -10.98 34.46
N ARG A 186 4.85 -10.79 33.71
CA ARG A 186 5.14 -9.56 32.94
C ARG A 186 5.11 -9.77 31.42
N VAL A 187 5.11 -11.01 30.95
CA VAL A 187 4.99 -11.37 29.53
C VAL A 187 3.77 -12.27 29.35
N VAL A 188 2.91 -11.95 28.39
CA VAL A 188 1.71 -12.75 28.11
C VAL A 188 1.53 -12.96 26.61
N THR A 189 1.04 -14.13 26.23
CA THR A 189 0.65 -14.43 24.85
C THR A 189 -0.85 -14.26 24.67
N ILE A 190 -1.29 -13.57 23.62
CA ILE A 190 -2.71 -13.41 23.24
C ILE A 190 -2.97 -14.17 21.95
N CYS A 191 -3.84 -15.17 22.02
CA CYS A 191 -4.24 -16.03 20.91
C CYS A 191 -5.59 -15.62 20.32
N GLU A 192 -5.86 -16.09 19.11
CA GLU A 192 -7.18 -15.92 18.48
C GLU A 192 -8.26 -16.80 19.13
N GLY A 193 -7.94 -18.06 19.45
CA GLY A 193 -8.89 -19.07 19.95
C GLY A 193 -8.66 -19.52 21.38
N GLU A 194 -9.72 -20.03 22.03
CA GLU A 194 -9.65 -20.54 23.41
C GLU A 194 -8.79 -21.80 23.52
N ILE A 195 -8.85 -22.66 22.51
CA ILE A 195 -8.08 -23.90 22.45
C ILE A 195 -6.58 -23.60 22.35
N ASP A 196 -6.19 -22.55 21.63
CA ASP A 196 -4.80 -22.13 21.50
C ASP A 196 -4.24 -21.64 22.84
N ALA A 197 -5.00 -20.80 23.56
CA ALA A 197 -4.61 -20.38 24.91
C ALA A 197 -4.48 -21.56 25.88
N MET A 198 -5.38 -22.56 25.77
CA MET A 198 -5.27 -23.79 26.56
C MET A 198 -4.04 -24.63 26.17
N THR A 199 -3.73 -24.71 24.89
CA THR A 199 -2.55 -25.40 24.33
C THR A 199 -1.26 -24.77 24.84
N LEU A 200 -1.15 -23.45 24.80
CA LEU A 200 0.00 -22.72 25.32
C LEU A 200 0.14 -22.88 26.84
N HIS A 201 -0.95 -22.83 27.59
CA HIS A 201 -0.92 -23.07 29.03
C HIS A 201 -0.41 -24.48 29.38
N GLN A 202 -0.76 -25.51 28.60
CA GLN A 202 -0.18 -26.85 28.74
C GLN A 202 1.33 -26.87 28.60
N CYS A 203 1.85 -26.02 27.70
CA CYS A 203 3.27 -25.84 27.45
C CYS A 203 3.93 -24.88 28.44
N ARG A 204 3.23 -24.50 29.53
CA ARG A 204 3.66 -23.56 30.59
C ARG A 204 3.89 -22.13 30.10
N ILE A 205 3.26 -21.76 28.99
CA ILE A 205 3.28 -20.41 28.45
C ILE A 205 2.07 -19.64 29.01
N PRO A 206 2.25 -18.47 29.66
CA PRO A 206 1.13 -17.63 30.10
C PRO A 206 0.34 -17.13 28.89
N ALA A 207 -0.88 -17.62 28.72
CA ALA A 207 -1.68 -17.34 27.54
C ALA A 207 -3.13 -16.95 27.85
N LEU A 208 -3.62 -16.03 27.03
CA LEU A 208 -4.99 -15.53 27.00
C LEU A 208 -5.53 -15.69 25.57
N SER A 209 -6.86 -15.69 25.39
CA SER A 209 -7.44 -15.62 24.04
C SER A 209 -8.52 -14.56 23.93
N VAL A 210 -8.70 -14.04 22.72
CA VAL A 210 -9.75 -13.05 22.41
C VAL A 210 -11.15 -13.68 22.43
N ASN A 211 -12.17 -12.89 22.73
CA ASN A 211 -13.53 -13.41 22.80
C ASN A 211 -14.19 -13.62 21.43
N ALA A 212 -13.85 -12.79 20.44
CA ALA A 212 -14.58 -12.68 19.18
C ALA A 212 -13.71 -12.87 17.92
N GLY A 213 -12.60 -13.62 18.04
CA GLY A 213 -11.68 -13.91 16.93
C GLY A 213 -10.96 -12.66 16.38
N ALA A 214 -10.37 -12.78 15.19
CA ALA A 214 -9.55 -11.73 14.57
C ALA A 214 -10.30 -10.49 14.05
N GLY A 215 -11.64 -10.47 14.04
CA GLY A 215 -12.43 -9.39 13.44
C GLY A 215 -13.04 -8.39 14.43
N ASN A 216 -12.92 -8.62 15.73
CA ASN A 216 -13.51 -7.75 16.75
C ASN A 216 -12.64 -7.66 18.00
N HIS A 217 -12.08 -6.47 18.22
CA HIS A 217 -11.12 -6.18 19.29
C HIS A 217 -11.67 -5.33 20.43
N GLN A 218 -13.00 -5.34 20.66
CA GLN A 218 -13.64 -4.59 21.78
C GLN A 218 -13.20 -5.03 23.19
N TRP A 219 -12.53 -6.18 23.29
CA TRP A 219 -11.94 -6.66 24.53
C TRP A 219 -10.77 -5.77 24.97
N ILE A 220 -10.09 -5.08 24.05
CA ILE A 220 -8.95 -4.21 24.37
C ILE A 220 -9.38 -3.11 25.35
N GLU A 221 -10.52 -2.48 25.12
CA GLU A 221 -11.07 -1.46 26.00
C GLU A 221 -11.39 -2.01 27.39
N SER A 222 -11.94 -3.21 27.45
CA SER A 222 -12.39 -3.82 28.72
C SER A 222 -11.25 -4.45 29.51
N ASP A 223 -10.12 -4.76 28.88
CA ASP A 223 -8.92 -5.32 29.49
C ASP A 223 -7.75 -4.33 29.56
N TRP A 224 -7.90 -3.10 29.05
CA TRP A 224 -6.84 -2.10 28.93
C TRP A 224 -6.00 -1.97 30.21
N GLU A 225 -6.64 -1.64 31.33
CA GLU A 225 -5.98 -1.44 32.63
C GLU A 225 -5.30 -2.71 33.15
N ARG A 226 -5.86 -3.90 32.85
CA ARG A 226 -5.26 -5.18 33.26
C ARG A 226 -4.04 -5.53 32.40
N LEU A 227 -4.05 -5.13 31.13
CA LEU A 227 -2.95 -5.35 30.20
C LEU A 227 -1.76 -4.45 30.49
N GLU A 228 -1.93 -3.29 31.14
CA GLU A 228 -0.82 -2.39 31.48
C GLU A 228 0.30 -3.06 32.27
N ARG A 229 -0.02 -4.09 33.07
CA ARG A 229 0.96 -4.80 33.89
C ARG A 229 2.00 -5.59 33.09
N PHE A 230 1.75 -5.85 31.81
CA PHE A 230 2.64 -6.63 30.97
C PHE A 230 3.64 -5.73 30.26
N GLU A 231 4.92 -5.97 30.48
CA GLU A 231 6.02 -5.33 29.76
C GLU A 231 6.01 -5.72 28.29
N GLU A 232 5.60 -6.96 28.00
CA GLU A 232 5.58 -7.52 26.66
C GLU A 232 4.31 -8.34 26.41
N ILE A 233 3.73 -8.14 25.22
CA ILE A 233 2.56 -8.88 24.74
C ILE A 233 2.92 -9.58 23.44
N ILE A 234 2.84 -10.91 23.45
CA ILE A 234 3.10 -11.73 22.28
C ILE A 234 1.77 -12.03 21.59
N VAL A 235 1.61 -11.63 20.34
CA VAL A 235 0.38 -11.86 19.56
C VAL A 235 0.58 -13.10 18.70
N TRP A 236 -0.27 -14.11 18.91
CA TRP A 236 -0.20 -15.40 18.22
C TRP A 236 -1.58 -15.79 17.66
N PHE A 237 -1.94 -15.17 16.54
CA PHE A 237 -3.22 -15.41 15.86
C PHE A 237 -3.07 -16.46 14.75
N ASP A 238 -4.19 -16.85 14.13
CA ASP A 238 -4.19 -17.82 13.05
C ASP A 238 -3.32 -17.32 11.87
N ASN A 239 -2.60 -18.25 11.23
CA ASN A 239 -1.80 -17.97 10.03
C ASN A 239 -2.66 -17.97 8.76
N ASP A 240 -3.70 -17.13 8.76
CA ASP A 240 -4.53 -16.84 7.59
C ASP A 240 -4.70 -15.32 7.40
N GLU A 241 -5.37 -14.91 6.31
CA GLU A 241 -5.50 -13.48 5.99
C GLU A 241 -6.29 -12.69 7.07
N PRO A 242 -7.41 -13.20 7.62
CA PRO A 242 -8.08 -12.59 8.77
C PRO A 242 -7.19 -12.50 10.01
N GLY A 243 -6.52 -13.59 10.41
CA GLY A 243 -5.67 -13.67 11.59
C GLY A 243 -4.50 -12.68 11.52
N LYS A 244 -3.83 -12.58 10.36
CA LYS A 244 -2.77 -11.58 10.12
C LYS A 244 -3.27 -10.14 10.26
N LYS A 245 -4.43 -9.82 9.69
CA LYS A 245 -5.03 -8.47 9.82
C LYS A 245 -5.39 -8.16 11.27
N GLY A 246 -6.01 -9.11 11.97
CA GLY A 246 -6.37 -8.97 13.38
C GLY A 246 -5.15 -8.82 14.29
N ALA A 247 -4.08 -9.59 14.06
CA ALA A 247 -2.83 -9.47 14.81
C ALA A 247 -2.22 -8.07 14.65
N THR A 248 -2.13 -7.59 13.42
CA THR A 248 -1.63 -6.24 13.11
C THR A 248 -2.47 -5.15 13.79
N GLU A 249 -3.81 -5.26 13.78
CA GLU A 249 -4.67 -4.31 14.48
C GLU A 249 -4.43 -4.33 16.00
N VAL A 250 -4.34 -5.53 16.60
CA VAL A 250 -4.06 -5.69 18.04
C VAL A 250 -2.73 -5.06 18.42
N VAL A 251 -1.67 -5.31 17.65
CA VAL A 251 -0.33 -4.72 17.88
C VAL A 251 -0.39 -3.20 17.80
N ARG A 252 -1.04 -2.64 16.78
CA ARG A 252 -1.19 -1.19 16.63
C ARG A 252 -1.95 -0.56 17.80
N ARG A 253 -2.96 -1.24 18.34
CA ARG A 253 -3.80 -0.74 19.43
C ARG A 253 -3.15 -0.89 20.81
N LEU A 254 -2.39 -1.96 21.05
CA LEU A 254 -1.75 -2.22 22.34
C LEU A 254 -0.38 -1.57 22.48
N GLY A 255 0.24 -1.14 21.37
CA GLY A 255 1.54 -0.48 21.33
C GLY A 255 2.57 -1.34 20.58
N ILE A 256 3.11 -0.81 19.49
CA ILE A 256 4.07 -1.51 18.62
C ILE A 256 5.37 -1.80 19.39
N GLU A 257 5.73 -0.92 20.32
CA GLU A 257 6.96 -1.00 21.14
C GLU A 257 6.94 -2.13 22.18
N ARG A 258 5.75 -2.64 22.53
CA ARG A 258 5.57 -3.67 23.56
C ARG A 258 4.93 -4.95 23.02
N CYS A 259 4.69 -5.02 21.71
CA CYS A 259 4.11 -6.20 21.09
C CYS A 259 5.04 -6.85 20.08
N ARG A 260 5.04 -8.18 20.06
CA ARG A 260 5.70 -8.99 19.02
C ARG A 260 4.73 -10.01 18.45
N ILE A 261 4.88 -10.34 17.18
CA ILE A 261 4.07 -11.32 16.45
C ILE A 261 4.87 -12.61 16.29
N VAL A 262 4.23 -13.74 16.57
CA VAL A 262 4.80 -15.06 16.30
C VAL A 262 4.60 -15.39 14.82
N HIS A 263 5.69 -15.77 14.15
CA HIS A 263 5.64 -16.27 12.78
C HIS A 263 5.79 -17.79 12.80
N HIS A 264 4.82 -18.51 12.25
CA HIS A 264 4.83 -19.97 12.21
C HIS A 264 4.26 -20.52 10.90
N ALA A 265 4.61 -21.76 10.56
CA ALA A 265 4.13 -22.43 9.34
C ALA A 265 2.75 -23.10 9.54
N ALA A 266 2.44 -23.54 10.75
CA ALA A 266 1.17 -24.19 11.07
C ALA A 266 -0.02 -23.22 10.97
N LYS A 267 -1.25 -23.74 11.06
CA LYS A 267 -2.45 -22.91 11.03
C LYS A 267 -2.62 -22.07 12.30
N ASP A 268 -2.49 -22.70 13.46
CA ASP A 268 -2.67 -22.11 14.79
C ASP A 268 -1.79 -22.89 15.80
N ALA A 269 -1.71 -22.44 17.05
CA ALA A 269 -0.84 -23.07 18.05
C ALA A 269 -1.30 -24.51 18.37
N ASN A 270 -2.61 -24.76 18.40
CA ASN A 270 -3.14 -26.10 18.64
C ASN A 270 -2.78 -27.08 17.51
N GLN A 271 -2.98 -26.68 16.25
CA GLN A 271 -2.64 -27.48 15.09
C GLN A 271 -1.14 -27.79 15.08
N TRP A 272 -0.28 -26.83 15.43
CA TRP A 272 1.16 -27.09 15.49
C TRP A 272 1.52 -28.18 16.50
N LEU A 273 0.91 -28.16 17.70
CA LEU A 273 1.07 -29.23 18.68
C LEU A 273 0.56 -30.58 18.14
N GLN A 274 -0.57 -30.59 17.42
CA GLN A 274 -1.11 -31.81 16.81
C GLN A 274 -0.22 -32.36 15.68
N ASP A 275 0.51 -31.49 14.99
CA ASP A 275 1.44 -31.86 13.92
C ASP A 275 2.77 -32.43 14.47
N GLY A 276 2.91 -32.49 15.80
CA GLY A 276 4.03 -33.15 16.49
C GLY A 276 5.03 -32.21 17.14
N ALA A 277 4.78 -30.90 17.17
CA ALA A 277 5.58 -29.96 17.94
C ALA A 277 5.49 -30.25 19.44
N ASP A 278 6.52 -29.87 20.19
CA ASP A 278 6.55 -29.96 21.64
C ASP A 278 6.61 -28.58 22.32
N ALA A 279 6.62 -28.58 23.65
CA ALA A 279 6.63 -27.33 24.42
C ALA A 279 7.86 -26.46 24.15
N SER A 280 9.00 -27.04 23.74
CA SER A 280 10.22 -26.30 23.43
C SER A 280 10.10 -25.57 22.10
N ASP A 281 9.47 -26.18 21.09
CA ASP A 281 9.19 -25.52 19.81
C ASP A 281 8.31 -24.28 20.00
N LEU A 282 7.25 -24.40 20.80
CA LEU A 282 6.33 -23.29 21.07
C LEU A 282 6.98 -22.19 21.91
N GLN A 283 7.91 -22.53 22.80
CA GLN A 283 8.70 -21.54 23.55
C GLN A 283 9.68 -20.81 22.63
N GLN A 284 10.38 -21.53 21.76
CA GLN A 284 11.29 -20.94 20.78
C GLN A 284 10.55 -19.96 19.85
N ALA A 285 9.34 -20.29 19.42
CA ALA A 285 8.53 -19.40 18.58
C ALA A 285 8.20 -18.05 19.26
N ILE A 286 8.05 -18.05 20.59
CA ILE A 286 7.84 -16.82 21.36
C ILE A 286 9.14 -16.02 21.48
N GLU A 287 10.27 -16.70 21.67
CA GLU A 287 11.58 -16.05 21.71
C GLU A 287 11.91 -15.37 20.37
N GLU A 288 11.57 -16.04 19.26
CA GLU A 288 11.79 -15.56 17.88
C GLU A 288 10.71 -14.58 17.37
N ALA A 289 9.67 -14.33 18.15
CA ALA A 289 8.62 -13.37 17.79
C ALA A 289 9.24 -12.00 17.48
N ARG A 290 8.71 -11.31 16.47
CA ARG A 290 9.26 -10.05 15.94
C ARG A 290 8.31 -8.88 16.13
N PRO A 291 8.81 -7.65 16.33
CA PRO A 291 7.95 -6.47 16.31
C PRO A 291 7.29 -6.31 14.93
N LEU A 292 6.18 -5.58 14.88
CA LEU A 292 5.54 -5.21 13.62
C LEU A 292 6.35 -4.08 12.96
N ASP A 293 6.94 -4.37 11.80
CA ASP A 293 7.59 -3.35 10.98
C ASP A 293 6.55 -2.39 10.36
N PRO A 294 6.90 -1.11 10.09
CA PRO A 294 6.03 -0.19 9.37
C PRO A 294 5.67 -0.70 7.97
N ASP A 295 4.45 -0.40 7.49
CA ASP A 295 3.97 -0.87 6.17
C ASP A 295 4.86 -0.40 5.00
N GLU A 296 5.56 0.72 5.15
CA GLU A 296 6.48 1.26 4.15
C GLU A 296 7.82 0.51 4.09
N LEU A 297 8.13 -0.30 5.09
CA LEU A 297 9.37 -1.05 5.19
C LEU A 297 9.09 -2.52 4.87
N THR A 298 9.39 -2.91 3.64
CA THR A 298 9.30 -4.31 3.18
C THR A 298 10.68 -4.93 3.08
N SER A 299 10.77 -6.25 3.21
CA SER A 299 12.02 -6.97 2.99
C SER A 299 12.41 -6.86 1.52
N ALA A 300 13.70 -6.71 1.22
CA ALA A 300 14.18 -6.76 -0.16
C ALA A 300 13.83 -8.11 -0.83
N ASP A 301 13.76 -9.19 -0.05
CA ASP A 301 13.41 -10.52 -0.55
C ASP A 301 11.94 -10.64 -1.01
N ASP A 302 11.04 -9.82 -0.44
CA ASP A 302 9.62 -9.79 -0.83
C ASP A 302 9.46 -9.39 -2.32
N HIS A 303 10.46 -8.71 -2.88
CA HIS A 303 10.50 -8.24 -4.27
C HIS A 303 11.31 -9.16 -5.21
N THR A 304 11.95 -10.22 -4.71
CA THR A 304 12.84 -11.08 -5.51
C THR A 304 12.12 -11.67 -6.73
N ALA A 305 10.87 -12.12 -6.58
CA ALA A 305 10.07 -12.68 -7.67
C ALA A 305 9.76 -11.64 -8.77
N GLU A 306 9.52 -10.38 -8.39
CA GLU A 306 9.32 -9.28 -9.36
C GLU A 306 10.62 -8.98 -10.11
N VAL A 307 11.76 -9.00 -9.42
CA VAL A 307 13.08 -8.83 -10.04
C VAL A 307 13.38 -9.95 -11.05
N GLU A 308 13.10 -11.21 -10.71
CA GLU A 308 13.23 -12.33 -11.65
C GLU A 308 12.40 -12.11 -12.92
N ALA A 309 11.16 -11.63 -12.78
CA ALA A 309 10.28 -11.33 -13.91
C ALA A 309 10.80 -10.16 -14.77
N LEU A 310 11.55 -9.21 -14.20
CA LEU A 310 12.20 -8.14 -14.99
C LEU A 310 13.36 -8.66 -15.85
N PHE A 311 14.11 -9.66 -15.36
CA PHE A 311 15.20 -10.29 -16.13
C PHE A 311 14.68 -11.32 -17.15
N TYR A 312 13.67 -12.08 -16.77
CA TYR A 312 13.09 -13.17 -17.56
C TYR A 312 11.59 -12.96 -17.73
N PRO A 313 11.17 -11.94 -18.49
CA PRO A 313 9.76 -11.63 -18.67
C PRO A 313 9.06 -12.78 -19.41
N ASP A 314 7.88 -13.16 -18.92
CA ASP A 314 7.00 -14.09 -19.63
C ASP A 314 6.65 -13.50 -21.01
N PRO A 315 6.93 -14.22 -22.12
CA PRO A 315 6.59 -13.77 -23.47
C PRO A 315 5.12 -13.39 -23.65
N GLU A 316 4.21 -14.02 -22.90
CA GLU A 316 2.76 -13.81 -22.96
C GLU A 316 2.28 -12.71 -21.99
N ALA A 317 3.16 -12.17 -21.14
CA ALA A 317 2.78 -11.07 -20.25
C ALA A 317 2.39 -9.81 -21.04
N PRO A 318 1.35 -9.07 -20.59
CA PRO A 318 0.99 -7.80 -21.19
C PRO A 318 2.17 -6.83 -21.17
N LYS A 319 2.57 -6.35 -22.35
CA LYS A 319 3.66 -5.37 -22.49
C LYS A 319 3.10 -3.96 -22.52
N ASP A 320 3.87 -3.02 -21.97
CA ASP A 320 3.61 -1.60 -22.17
C ASP A 320 3.74 -1.24 -23.65
N PRO A 321 2.92 -0.33 -24.18
CA PRO A 321 2.87 -0.04 -25.61
C PRO A 321 4.16 0.65 -26.08
N SER A 322 4.73 0.15 -27.18
CA SER A 322 5.94 0.70 -27.79
C SER A 322 5.64 2.01 -28.54
N LEU A 323 6.65 2.87 -28.69
CA LEU A 323 6.54 4.02 -29.59
C LEU A 323 6.26 3.54 -31.02
N PHE A 324 5.22 4.09 -31.63
CA PHE A 324 4.85 3.80 -33.01
C PHE A 324 4.76 5.11 -33.81
N ILE A 325 5.55 5.22 -34.88
CA ILE A 325 5.49 6.33 -35.84
C ILE A 325 4.86 5.84 -37.14
N ASP A 326 5.59 4.96 -37.84
CA ASP A 326 5.13 4.18 -39.00
C ASP A 326 5.51 2.69 -38.88
N LYS A 327 6.30 2.36 -37.86
CA LYS A 327 6.68 1.02 -37.41
C LYS A 327 6.81 1.04 -35.89
N TYR A 328 6.82 -0.15 -35.28
CA TYR A 328 7.15 -0.32 -33.87
C TYR A 328 8.61 0.03 -33.62
N LEU A 329 8.84 0.81 -32.56
CA LEU A 329 10.15 1.26 -32.11
C LEU A 329 10.39 0.74 -30.69
N ASP A 330 10.89 -0.50 -30.61
CA ASP A 330 11.02 -1.24 -29.34
C ASP A 330 12.09 -0.66 -28.40
N TRP A 331 12.85 0.33 -28.85
CA TRP A 331 13.78 1.08 -28.00
C TRP A 331 13.07 2.02 -27.00
N PHE A 332 11.75 2.21 -27.11
CA PHE A 332 10.97 2.99 -26.14
C PHE A 332 9.56 2.44 -25.95
N GLN A 333 9.15 2.34 -24.68
CA GLN A 333 7.81 1.94 -24.25
C GLN A 333 7.23 3.01 -23.32
N PHE A 334 5.92 3.21 -23.40
CA PHE A 334 5.20 4.12 -22.51
C PHE A 334 4.72 3.37 -21.27
N ARG A 335 5.54 3.34 -20.22
CA ARG A 335 5.22 2.54 -19.03
C ARG A 335 4.18 3.18 -18.15
N ARG A 336 3.47 2.36 -17.39
CA ARG A 336 2.48 2.81 -16.41
C ARG A 336 3.17 3.52 -15.25
N GLY A 337 2.53 4.56 -14.72
CA GLY A 337 3.08 5.35 -13.62
C GLY A 337 4.10 6.40 -14.04
N GLU A 338 4.44 6.48 -15.33
CA GLU A 338 5.41 7.44 -15.86
C GLU A 338 4.77 8.73 -16.35
N TYR A 339 5.56 9.80 -16.27
CA TYR A 339 5.26 11.10 -16.86
C TYR A 339 6.28 11.43 -17.96
N THR A 340 5.78 11.66 -19.18
CA THR A 340 6.55 12.10 -20.35
C THR A 340 6.35 13.58 -20.65
N ALA A 341 7.44 14.34 -20.64
CA ALA A 341 7.49 15.74 -21.08
C ALA A 341 7.80 15.82 -22.59
N TRP A 342 6.95 16.54 -23.33
CA TRP A 342 7.16 16.87 -24.74
C TRP A 342 7.59 18.33 -24.86
N THR A 343 8.83 18.54 -25.28
CA THR A 343 9.46 19.86 -25.40
C THR A 343 9.93 20.14 -26.82
N GLY A 344 10.34 21.37 -27.09
CA GLY A 344 10.73 21.84 -28.42
C GLY A 344 10.30 23.27 -28.69
N TRP A 345 10.98 23.91 -29.65
CA TRP A 345 10.74 25.29 -30.04
C TRP A 345 9.27 25.54 -30.43
N ASN A 346 8.83 26.79 -30.29
CA ASN A 346 7.46 27.14 -30.63
C ASN A 346 7.22 26.96 -32.14
N GLY A 347 6.09 26.34 -32.51
CA GLY A 347 5.78 26.04 -33.91
C GLY A 347 6.54 24.86 -34.55
N HIS A 348 7.32 24.08 -33.78
CA HIS A 348 8.05 22.92 -34.31
C HIS A 348 7.23 21.61 -34.33
N GLY A 349 5.94 21.66 -33.95
CA GLY A 349 5.01 20.55 -34.17
C GLY A 349 4.87 19.54 -33.03
N LYS A 350 5.14 19.93 -31.77
CA LYS A 350 4.99 19.06 -30.58
C LYS A 350 3.62 18.36 -30.51
N SER A 351 2.54 19.13 -30.51
CA SER A 351 1.16 18.62 -30.47
C SER A 351 0.84 17.73 -31.67
N LEU A 352 1.39 18.05 -32.84
CA LEU A 352 1.19 17.28 -34.07
C LEU A 352 1.91 15.93 -34.00
N MET A 353 3.14 15.91 -33.48
CA MET A 353 3.87 14.68 -33.20
C MET A 353 3.13 13.82 -32.17
N LEU A 354 2.69 14.44 -31.07
CA LEU A 354 1.99 13.76 -29.99
C LEU A 354 0.68 13.12 -30.49
N ASP A 355 -0.10 13.81 -31.33
CA ASP A 355 -1.32 13.23 -31.92
C ASP A 355 -1.04 11.93 -32.70
N GLN A 356 0.05 11.89 -33.48
CA GLN A 356 0.44 10.67 -34.20
C GLN A 356 0.89 9.56 -33.25
N VAL A 357 1.62 9.90 -32.19
CA VAL A 357 2.00 8.95 -31.14
C VAL A 357 0.75 8.36 -30.47
N LEU A 358 -0.24 9.19 -30.15
CA LEU A 358 -1.51 8.74 -29.55
C LEU A 358 -2.29 7.82 -30.50
N LEU A 359 -2.27 8.06 -31.82
CA LEU A 359 -2.82 7.12 -32.81
C LEU A 359 -2.09 5.78 -32.80
N GLY A 360 -0.77 5.79 -32.64
CA GLY A 360 0.04 4.58 -32.45
C GLY A 360 -0.30 3.80 -31.17
N LEU A 361 -0.56 4.51 -30.08
CA LEU A 361 -1.02 3.92 -28.82
C LEU A 361 -2.42 3.32 -28.98
N MET A 362 -3.36 4.06 -29.57
CA MET A 362 -4.73 3.57 -29.81
C MET A 362 -4.75 2.35 -30.74
N LYS A 363 -3.83 2.26 -31.70
CA LYS A 363 -3.63 1.07 -32.55
C LYS A 363 -3.19 -0.16 -31.75
N GLN A 364 -2.46 0.05 -30.65
CA GLN A 364 -2.03 -0.99 -29.70
C GLN A 364 -3.11 -1.33 -28.65
N GLY A 365 -4.32 -0.77 -28.79
CA GLY A 365 -5.44 -1.02 -27.88
C GLY A 365 -5.52 -0.03 -26.71
N GLU A 366 -4.69 1.02 -26.70
CA GLU A 366 -4.73 2.03 -25.65
C GLU A 366 -5.90 3.00 -25.79
N GLN A 367 -6.21 3.60 -24.65
CA GLN A 367 -7.26 4.59 -24.47
C GLN A 367 -6.66 5.90 -23.96
N VAL A 368 -7.03 7.01 -24.60
CA VAL A 368 -6.42 8.33 -24.39
C VAL A 368 -7.45 9.40 -24.02
N VAL A 369 -7.14 10.24 -23.03
CA VAL A 369 -7.89 11.49 -22.78
C VAL A 369 -7.00 12.67 -23.14
N ILE A 370 -7.52 13.60 -23.94
CA ILE A 370 -6.76 14.76 -24.41
C ILE A 370 -7.39 16.06 -23.94
N PHE A 371 -6.61 16.85 -23.21
CA PHE A 371 -6.85 18.28 -22.99
C PHE A 371 -5.91 19.07 -23.90
N SER A 372 -6.46 19.73 -24.92
CA SER A 372 -5.68 20.50 -25.89
C SER A 372 -5.54 21.98 -25.54
N GLY A 373 -6.43 22.55 -24.71
CA GLY A 373 -6.44 23.94 -24.23
C GLY A 373 -6.52 25.05 -25.30
N GLU A 374 -5.67 24.99 -26.32
CA GLU A 374 -5.44 25.92 -27.41
C GLU A 374 -6.41 25.74 -28.60
N LEU A 375 -6.81 24.49 -28.91
CA LEU A 375 -7.66 24.18 -30.05
C LEU A 375 -9.07 23.74 -29.60
N THR A 376 -10.08 24.12 -30.38
CA THR A 376 -11.41 23.51 -30.24
C THR A 376 -11.35 22.03 -30.60
N PRO A 377 -12.19 21.16 -29.98
CA PRO A 377 -12.22 19.74 -30.28
C PRO A 377 -12.34 19.44 -31.77
N ALA A 378 -13.19 20.17 -32.50
CA ALA A 378 -13.37 19.96 -33.94
C ALA A 378 -12.10 20.26 -34.76
N ARG A 379 -11.34 21.31 -34.41
CA ARG A 379 -10.08 21.66 -35.11
C ARG A 379 -8.98 20.65 -34.80
N HIS A 380 -8.89 20.23 -33.54
CA HIS A 380 -7.95 19.18 -33.14
C HIS A 380 -8.29 17.84 -33.81
N LEU A 381 -9.54 17.40 -33.72
CA LEU A 381 -9.98 16.15 -34.35
C LEU A 381 -9.84 16.18 -35.87
N LYS A 382 -9.99 17.33 -36.54
CA LYS A 382 -9.68 17.43 -37.98
C LYS A 382 -8.24 16.99 -38.27
N ARG A 383 -7.26 17.43 -37.47
CA ARG A 383 -5.85 17.01 -37.59
C ARG A 383 -5.70 15.51 -37.33
N VAL A 384 -6.31 15.01 -36.27
CA VAL A 384 -6.33 13.57 -35.95
C VAL A 384 -6.92 12.75 -37.10
N HIS A 385 -7.98 13.20 -37.78
CA HIS A 385 -8.59 12.48 -38.91
C HIS A 385 -7.67 12.44 -40.14
N LYS A 386 -6.90 13.51 -40.40
CA LYS A 386 -5.88 13.50 -41.47
C LYS A 386 -4.79 12.49 -41.17
N GLN A 387 -4.27 12.50 -39.95
CA GLN A 387 -3.24 11.56 -39.52
C GLN A 387 -3.77 10.12 -39.42
N ALA A 388 -5.01 9.89 -38.99
CA ALA A 388 -5.59 8.56 -38.92
C ALA A 388 -5.80 7.93 -40.31
N SER A 389 -6.23 8.75 -41.29
CA SER A 389 -6.49 8.29 -42.66
C SER A 389 -5.24 8.20 -43.54
N GLY A 390 -4.19 8.98 -43.24
CA GLY A 390 -3.07 9.16 -44.15
C GLY A 390 -3.39 10.04 -45.36
N LEU A 391 -4.45 10.88 -45.30
CA LEU A 391 -4.95 11.68 -46.42
C LEU A 391 -5.10 13.16 -46.07
N ASP A 392 -4.96 14.05 -47.08
CA ASP A 392 -5.27 15.47 -46.89
C ASP A 392 -6.77 15.72 -46.67
N ARG A 393 -7.61 15.01 -47.44
CA ARG A 393 -9.07 15.08 -47.41
C ARG A 393 -9.67 13.68 -47.48
N PRO A 394 -9.83 12.97 -46.34
CA PRO A 394 -10.58 11.74 -46.31
C PRO A 394 -12.04 11.97 -46.76
N SER A 395 -12.64 10.98 -47.41
CA SER A 395 -14.05 11.03 -47.81
C SER A 395 -14.96 11.09 -46.57
N ILE A 396 -16.18 11.62 -46.72
CA ILE A 396 -17.16 11.69 -45.62
C ILE A 396 -17.40 10.31 -44.97
N PRO A 397 -17.57 9.21 -45.73
CA PRO A 397 -17.66 7.87 -45.15
C PRO A 397 -16.44 7.48 -44.31
N TYR A 398 -15.23 7.78 -44.79
CA TYR A 398 -14.01 7.48 -44.05
C TYR A 398 -13.91 8.30 -42.76
N ILE A 399 -14.29 9.59 -42.79
CA ILE A 399 -14.37 10.44 -41.59
C ILE A 399 -15.29 9.81 -40.54
N ARG A 400 -16.46 9.29 -40.95
CA ARG A 400 -17.38 8.60 -40.03
C ARG A 400 -16.79 7.31 -39.48
N ALA A 401 -16.06 6.54 -40.29
CA ALA A 401 -15.39 5.32 -39.85
C ALA A 401 -14.30 5.62 -38.80
N ILE A 402 -13.52 6.69 -39.01
CA ILE A 402 -12.53 7.16 -38.03
C ILE A 402 -13.23 7.61 -36.75
N GLY A 403 -14.32 8.38 -36.85
CA GLY A 403 -15.11 8.77 -35.68
C GLY A 403 -15.66 7.57 -34.89
N ALA A 404 -16.07 6.50 -35.58
CA ALA A 404 -16.49 5.26 -34.93
C ALA A 404 -15.31 4.54 -34.26
N TRP A 405 -14.13 4.52 -34.89
CA TRP A 405 -12.93 3.94 -34.30
C TRP A 405 -12.46 4.70 -33.05
N LEU A 406 -12.57 6.04 -33.05
CA LEU A 406 -12.20 6.89 -31.92
C LEU A 406 -13.17 6.78 -30.72
N ARG A 407 -14.43 6.39 -30.95
CA ARG A 407 -15.51 6.40 -29.94
C ARG A 407 -15.12 5.79 -28.60
N ASP A 408 -14.44 4.65 -28.63
CA ASP A 408 -14.09 3.88 -27.42
C ASP A 408 -12.59 4.00 -27.06
N ARG A 409 -11.87 4.90 -27.73
CA ARG A 409 -10.40 5.03 -27.67
C ARG A 409 -9.92 6.43 -27.32
N CYS A 410 -10.66 7.48 -27.69
CA CYS A 410 -10.24 8.87 -27.54
C CYS A 410 -11.34 9.71 -26.91
N TRP A 411 -11.04 10.30 -25.75
CA TRP A 411 -11.90 11.27 -25.07
C TRP A 411 -11.27 12.66 -25.14
N ILE A 412 -12.09 13.69 -25.33
CA ILE A 412 -11.64 15.09 -25.34
C ILE A 412 -12.16 15.78 -24.09
N PHE A 413 -11.26 16.47 -23.39
CA PHE A 413 -11.64 17.43 -22.35
C PHE A 413 -12.01 18.75 -23.03
N ASP A 414 -13.31 18.96 -23.24
CA ASP A 414 -13.85 20.11 -24.00
C ASP A 414 -13.84 21.41 -23.17
N VAL A 415 -12.64 21.93 -22.93
CA VAL A 415 -12.43 23.26 -22.40
C VAL A 415 -11.39 23.95 -23.27
N VAL A 416 -11.76 25.12 -23.79
CA VAL A 416 -10.86 26.01 -24.53
C VAL A 416 -10.48 27.15 -23.59
N GLY A 417 -9.18 27.42 -23.46
CA GLY A 417 -8.64 28.36 -22.48
C GLY A 417 -8.05 27.66 -21.24
N SER A 418 -7.88 28.43 -20.17
CA SER A 418 -7.22 27.95 -18.95
C SER A 418 -8.15 27.04 -18.12
N ALA A 419 -7.68 25.84 -17.79
CA ALA A 419 -8.36 24.90 -16.89
C ALA A 419 -7.63 24.80 -15.54
N LYS A 420 -8.38 24.57 -14.45
CA LYS A 420 -7.76 24.29 -13.16
C LYS A 420 -7.17 22.88 -13.14
N LEU A 421 -5.89 22.74 -12.78
CA LEU A 421 -5.20 21.45 -12.78
C LEU A 421 -5.92 20.42 -11.90
N ASP A 422 -6.38 20.81 -10.71
CA ASP A 422 -7.07 19.89 -9.80
C ASP A 422 -8.37 19.34 -10.43
N ARG A 423 -9.14 20.21 -11.09
CA ARG A 423 -10.36 19.78 -11.78
C ARG A 423 -10.06 18.88 -12.98
N LEU A 424 -8.97 19.16 -13.70
CA LEU A 424 -8.51 18.33 -14.81
C LEU A 424 -8.14 16.91 -14.31
N LEU A 425 -7.36 16.83 -13.24
CA LEU A 425 -6.95 15.55 -12.63
C LEU A 425 -8.13 14.78 -12.03
N GLU A 426 -9.15 15.45 -11.48
CA GLU A 426 -10.41 14.79 -11.05
C GLU A 426 -11.12 14.09 -12.21
N VAL A 427 -11.24 14.77 -13.36
CA VAL A 427 -11.88 14.20 -14.55
C VAL A 427 -11.01 13.08 -15.14
N PHE A 428 -9.69 13.24 -15.13
CA PHE A 428 -8.78 12.17 -15.53
C PHE A 428 -8.91 10.95 -14.61
N ALA A 429 -9.05 11.14 -13.30
CA ALA A 429 -9.26 10.06 -12.34
C ALA A 429 -10.59 9.33 -12.60
N TYR A 430 -11.66 10.06 -12.95
CA TYR A 430 -12.92 9.46 -13.37
C TYR A 430 -12.74 8.61 -14.63
N ALA A 431 -12.08 9.14 -15.66
CA ALA A 431 -11.86 8.42 -16.92
C ALA A 431 -10.98 7.16 -16.73
N ALA A 432 -9.92 7.24 -15.92
CA ALA A 432 -9.10 6.09 -15.55
C ALA A 432 -9.93 4.98 -14.89
N ARG A 433 -10.77 5.34 -13.90
CA ARG A 433 -11.57 4.37 -13.13
C ARG A 433 -12.76 3.82 -13.92
N ARG A 434 -13.47 4.66 -14.67
CA ARG A 434 -14.74 4.31 -15.33
C ARG A 434 -14.55 3.66 -16.69
N HIS A 435 -13.59 4.17 -17.46
CA HIS A 435 -13.39 3.81 -18.85
C HIS A 435 -12.11 3.01 -19.08
N GLY A 436 -11.24 2.87 -18.06
CA GLY A 436 -9.98 2.14 -18.19
C GLY A 436 -8.89 2.93 -18.91
N VAL A 437 -9.06 4.25 -19.07
CA VAL A 437 -8.08 5.09 -19.78
C VAL A 437 -6.73 5.04 -19.09
N ARG A 438 -5.68 4.78 -19.88
CA ARG A 438 -4.30 4.71 -19.39
C ARG A 438 -3.45 5.91 -19.78
N HIS A 439 -3.79 6.64 -20.83
CA HIS A 439 -3.00 7.76 -21.33
C HIS A 439 -3.73 9.09 -21.17
N PHE A 440 -3.04 10.10 -20.62
CA PHE A 440 -3.62 11.41 -20.34
C PHE A 440 -2.72 12.51 -20.87
N VAL A 441 -3.29 13.42 -21.65
CA VAL A 441 -2.54 14.49 -22.32
C VAL A 441 -2.96 15.85 -21.79
N ILE A 442 -1.97 16.64 -21.40
CA ILE A 442 -2.08 18.06 -21.06
C ILE A 442 -1.26 18.82 -22.10
N ASP A 443 -1.95 19.37 -23.09
CA ASP A 443 -1.37 20.24 -24.11
C ASP A 443 -2.02 21.62 -23.95
N SER A 444 -1.33 22.68 -23.59
CA SER A 444 0.03 22.77 -23.04
C SER A 444 -0.01 23.20 -21.57
N LEU A 445 1.13 23.18 -20.87
CA LEU A 445 1.25 23.73 -19.51
C LEU A 445 0.70 25.18 -19.42
N MET A 446 0.77 25.96 -20.50
CA MET A 446 0.25 27.33 -20.53
C MET A 446 -1.27 27.42 -20.43
N MET A 447 -1.97 26.29 -20.65
CA MET A 447 -3.42 26.19 -20.64
C MET A 447 -3.97 25.65 -19.32
N ILE A 448 -3.13 25.52 -18.30
CA ILE A 448 -3.56 25.26 -16.93
C ILE A 448 -3.28 26.46 -16.03
N ASP A 449 -3.87 26.50 -14.85
CA ASP A 449 -3.74 27.56 -13.84
C ASP A 449 -2.36 27.59 -13.13
N VAL A 450 -1.30 27.29 -13.87
CA VAL A 450 0.09 27.23 -13.38
C VAL A 450 0.88 28.41 -13.95
N PRO A 451 1.36 29.34 -13.10
CA PRO A 451 2.17 30.46 -13.56
C PRO A 451 3.46 30.01 -14.24
N VAL A 452 3.70 30.49 -15.46
CA VAL A 452 4.89 30.14 -16.25
C VAL A 452 6.11 31.00 -15.88
N ASP A 453 5.86 32.26 -15.52
CA ASP A 453 6.87 33.26 -15.14
C ASP A 453 6.40 34.10 -13.93
N GLY A 454 7.32 34.86 -13.34
CA GLY A 454 7.06 35.74 -12.20
C GLY A 454 7.44 35.14 -10.83
N PRO A 455 7.42 35.93 -9.74
CA PRO A 455 7.74 35.44 -8.40
C PRO A 455 6.86 34.25 -7.99
N GLY A 456 7.48 33.15 -7.56
CA GLY A 456 6.77 31.94 -7.13
C GLY A 456 6.33 30.97 -8.24
N SER A 457 6.54 31.32 -9.53
CA SER A 457 6.20 30.46 -10.68
C SER A 457 6.89 29.09 -10.62
N LEU A 458 8.18 29.04 -10.26
CA LEU A 458 8.92 27.78 -10.13
C LEU A 458 8.29 26.86 -9.09
N SER A 459 7.95 27.38 -7.90
CA SER A 459 7.32 26.59 -6.83
C SER A 459 5.95 26.06 -7.25
N ALA A 460 5.16 26.87 -7.98
CA ALA A 460 3.86 26.45 -8.50
C ALA A 460 3.99 25.36 -9.57
N GLN A 461 4.97 25.48 -10.49
CA GLN A 461 5.27 24.44 -11.47
C GLN A 461 5.71 23.15 -10.82
N LYS A 462 6.57 23.22 -9.80
CA LYS A 462 6.99 22.04 -9.02
C LYS A 462 5.79 21.34 -8.38
N ALA A 463 4.89 22.09 -7.74
CA ALA A 463 3.69 21.54 -7.12
C ALA A 463 2.75 20.91 -8.16
N ALA A 464 2.59 21.54 -9.32
CA ALA A 464 1.79 21.00 -10.42
C ALA A 464 2.35 19.67 -10.95
N VAL A 465 3.66 19.61 -11.17
CA VAL A 465 4.32 18.39 -11.66
C VAL A 465 4.26 17.29 -10.61
N GLN A 466 4.41 17.61 -9.33
CA GLN A 466 4.23 16.61 -8.26
C GLN A 466 2.83 16.01 -8.30
N LYS A 467 1.78 16.83 -8.45
CA LYS A 467 0.40 16.34 -8.59
C LYS A 467 0.23 15.44 -9.82
N ILE A 468 0.88 15.76 -10.94
CA ILE A 468 0.88 14.94 -12.16
C ILE A 468 1.58 13.59 -11.92
N CYS A 469 2.76 13.58 -11.30
CA CYS A 469 3.49 12.35 -10.98
C CYS A 469 2.72 11.47 -9.99
N ASP A 470 2.10 12.08 -8.97
CA ASP A 470 1.26 11.37 -7.99
C ASP A 470 0.03 10.77 -8.67
N PHE A 471 -0.59 11.49 -9.61
CA PHE A 471 -1.69 10.97 -10.41
C PHE A 471 -1.26 9.78 -11.27
N ALA A 472 -0.14 9.90 -11.99
CA ALA A 472 0.39 8.83 -12.84
C ALA A 472 0.59 7.54 -12.04
N LYS A 473 1.30 7.63 -10.89
CA LYS A 473 1.58 6.49 -10.01
C LYS A 473 0.31 5.90 -9.38
N ARG A 474 -0.54 6.75 -8.79
CA ARG A 474 -1.76 6.31 -8.09
C ARG A 474 -2.74 5.58 -9.00
N HIS A 475 -2.82 5.98 -10.26
CA HIS A 475 -3.77 5.40 -11.22
C HIS A 475 -3.12 4.41 -12.19
N GLY A 476 -1.82 4.14 -12.08
CA GLY A 476 -1.07 3.32 -13.04
C GLY A 476 -1.25 3.84 -14.47
N ALA A 477 -1.21 5.15 -14.64
CA ALA A 477 -1.46 5.87 -15.89
C ALA A 477 -0.16 6.47 -16.44
N HIS A 478 -0.13 6.74 -17.74
CA HIS A 478 0.94 7.47 -18.41
C HIS A 478 0.47 8.89 -18.73
N VAL A 479 1.18 9.90 -18.22
CA VAL A 479 0.81 11.30 -18.46
C VAL A 479 1.77 11.94 -19.47
N HIS A 480 1.22 12.69 -20.43
CA HIS A 480 1.96 13.46 -21.41
C HIS A 480 1.73 14.96 -21.14
N LEU A 481 2.80 15.73 -20.93
CA LEU A 481 2.71 17.19 -20.78
C LEU A 481 3.49 17.86 -21.90
N VAL A 482 2.83 18.75 -22.65
CA VAL A 482 3.51 19.62 -23.61
C VAL A 482 3.99 20.87 -22.89
N ALA A 483 5.30 21.11 -22.95
CA ALA A 483 5.95 22.27 -22.37
C ALA A 483 6.84 22.96 -23.40
N HIS A 484 7.04 24.27 -23.24
CA HIS A 484 7.95 25.04 -24.06
C HIS A 484 9.23 25.31 -23.29
N PRO A 485 10.41 25.19 -23.94
CA PRO A 485 11.66 25.61 -23.31
C PRO A 485 11.65 27.12 -23.07
N ARG A 486 12.41 27.59 -22.07
CA ARG A 486 12.68 29.03 -21.95
C ARG A 486 13.51 29.50 -23.14
N LYS A 487 13.25 30.74 -23.60
CA LYS A 487 13.85 31.43 -24.76
C LYS A 487 15.24 30.89 -25.14
N GLY A 488 15.32 30.12 -26.22
CA GLY A 488 16.57 29.73 -26.86
C GLY A 488 17.10 30.80 -27.80
N LYS A 489 18.40 30.79 -28.06
CA LYS A 489 19.07 31.76 -28.96
C LYS A 489 19.05 31.34 -30.43
N ASP A 490 18.80 30.06 -30.73
CA ASP A 490 18.90 29.50 -32.08
C ASP A 490 17.92 28.34 -32.31
N GLU A 491 16.88 28.58 -33.11
CA GLU A 491 15.90 27.57 -33.52
C GLU A 491 16.37 26.69 -34.69
N ALA A 492 17.51 27.02 -35.32
CA ALA A 492 18.04 26.34 -36.49
C ALA A 492 18.66 24.97 -36.16
N ARG A 493 18.76 24.62 -34.87
CA ARG A 493 19.21 23.32 -34.40
C ARG A 493 18.23 22.70 -33.38
N PRO A 494 18.28 21.37 -33.20
CA PRO A 494 17.58 20.71 -32.10
C PRO A 494 17.94 21.34 -30.75
N PRO A 495 16.97 21.48 -29.83
CA PRO A 495 17.26 21.97 -28.49
C PRO A 495 18.13 20.95 -27.75
N THR A 496 19.22 21.42 -27.17
CA THR A 496 20.11 20.58 -26.36
C THR A 496 19.48 20.29 -25.01
N LYS A 497 20.03 19.31 -24.28
CA LYS A 497 19.66 19.05 -22.89
C LYS A 497 19.70 20.31 -22.00
N MET A 498 20.60 21.26 -22.27
CA MET A 498 20.68 22.54 -21.54
C MET A 498 19.58 23.53 -21.96
N ASP A 499 19.24 23.59 -23.25
CA ASP A 499 18.13 24.41 -23.75
C ASP A 499 16.78 23.92 -23.18
N VAL A 500 16.68 22.60 -22.99
CA VAL A 500 15.54 21.90 -22.40
C VAL A 500 15.55 22.07 -20.87
N ALA A 501 16.69 21.92 -20.18
CA ALA A 501 16.81 22.09 -18.73
C ALA A 501 16.46 23.51 -18.24
N GLY A 502 16.53 24.52 -19.11
CA GLY A 502 16.06 25.88 -18.82
C GLY A 502 14.57 26.00 -18.46
N SER A 503 13.76 24.96 -18.70
CA SER A 503 12.33 24.87 -18.33
C SER A 503 12.08 24.43 -16.87
N GLY A 504 13.12 24.30 -16.03
CA GLY A 504 12.97 24.08 -14.59
C GLY A 504 12.59 22.64 -14.18
N ASP A 505 11.82 22.54 -13.09
CA ASP A 505 11.44 21.29 -12.42
C ASP A 505 10.57 20.35 -13.28
N ILE A 506 9.93 20.87 -14.33
CA ILE A 506 9.01 20.12 -15.21
C ILE A 506 9.71 18.97 -15.92
N ILE A 507 10.95 19.17 -16.36
CA ILE A 507 11.75 18.15 -17.05
C ILE A 507 12.57 17.33 -16.06
N ASN A 508 12.99 17.93 -14.96
CA ASN A 508 13.73 17.22 -13.91
C ASN A 508 12.86 16.15 -13.24
N ALA A 509 11.58 16.43 -13.05
CA ALA A 509 10.63 15.48 -12.48
C ALA A 509 10.04 14.51 -13.50
N ALA A 510 10.10 14.80 -14.81
CA ALA A 510 9.67 13.85 -15.85
C ALA A 510 10.50 12.56 -15.81
N ASP A 511 9.86 11.43 -16.08
CA ASP A 511 10.55 10.14 -16.25
C ASP A 511 11.18 10.08 -17.63
N ASN A 512 10.46 10.61 -18.64
CA ASN A 512 10.89 10.68 -20.02
C ASN A 512 10.80 12.10 -20.57
N THR A 513 11.74 12.47 -21.45
CA THR A 513 11.73 13.79 -22.11
C THR A 513 12.02 13.66 -23.60
N PHE A 514 11.01 13.94 -24.42
CA PHE A 514 11.14 14.04 -25.87
C PHE A 514 11.23 15.49 -26.33
N ALA A 515 12.28 15.82 -27.06
CA ALA A 515 12.38 17.06 -27.79
C ALA A 515 11.97 16.85 -29.25
N VAL A 516 11.00 17.65 -29.72
CA VAL A 516 10.55 17.68 -31.11
C VAL A 516 11.17 18.90 -31.79
N TRP A 517 11.95 18.66 -32.84
CA TRP A 517 12.54 19.71 -33.66
C TRP A 517 12.14 19.53 -35.12
N ARG A 518 11.71 20.60 -35.77
CA ARG A 518 11.44 20.65 -37.20
C ARG A 518 12.55 21.40 -37.93
N ASN A 519 13.10 20.80 -38.98
CA ASN A 519 14.01 21.44 -39.91
C ASN A 519 13.19 22.36 -40.82
N LYS A 520 13.14 23.67 -40.50
CA LYS A 520 12.43 24.68 -41.29
C LYS A 520 13.19 24.92 -42.60
N LYS A 521 12.79 24.21 -43.67
CA LYS A 521 13.35 24.35 -45.01
C LYS A 521 12.59 25.40 -45.81
N ASP A 522 13.29 26.13 -46.66
CA ASP A 522 12.65 27.01 -47.65
C ASP A 522 11.98 26.16 -48.74
N GLU A 523 10.73 26.47 -49.05
CA GLU A 523 9.95 25.79 -50.08
C GLU A 523 10.10 26.48 -51.44
N ALA A 524 10.51 27.76 -51.45
CA ALA A 524 10.72 28.50 -52.68
C ALA A 524 12.00 28.01 -53.37
N LEU A 525 11.90 27.78 -54.69
CA LEU A 525 13.07 27.56 -55.52
C LEU A 525 13.91 28.85 -55.55
N PRO A 526 15.23 28.78 -55.30
CA PRO A 526 16.11 29.92 -55.51
C PRO A 526 16.16 30.32 -56.99
N SER A 527 16.67 31.51 -57.28
CA SER A 527 16.81 31.99 -58.66
C SER A 527 17.55 30.96 -59.53
N ALA A 528 17.03 30.69 -60.72
CA ALA A 528 17.62 29.73 -61.65
C ALA A 528 19.01 30.16 -62.15
N ASP A 529 19.35 31.45 -62.00
CA ASP A 529 20.62 32.05 -62.40
C ASP A 529 21.76 31.80 -61.40
N ASP A 530 21.49 31.14 -60.26
CA ASP A 530 22.46 30.77 -59.24
C ASP A 530 22.51 29.24 -59.04
N PRO A 531 23.34 28.53 -59.83
CA PRO A 531 23.47 27.07 -59.73
C PRO A 531 23.91 26.58 -58.35
N GLU A 532 24.72 27.36 -57.62
CA GLU A 532 25.18 27.01 -56.28
C GLU A 532 24.04 27.09 -55.26
N ALA A 533 23.20 28.12 -55.35
CA ALA A 533 22.00 28.24 -54.53
C ALA A 533 21.01 27.10 -54.81
N VAL A 534 20.82 26.72 -56.08
CA VAL A 534 19.98 25.58 -56.46
C VAL A 534 20.54 24.26 -55.91
N GLU A 535 21.84 24.02 -55.98
CA GLU A 535 22.47 22.81 -55.44
C GLU A 535 22.36 22.75 -53.91
N LYS A 536 22.61 23.88 -53.22
CA LYS A 536 22.46 23.98 -51.76
C LYS A 536 21.02 23.75 -51.32
N TRP A 537 20.05 24.30 -52.06
CA TRP A 537 18.63 24.07 -51.81
C TRP A 537 18.28 22.59 -51.97
N LYS A 538 18.73 21.93 -53.05
CA LYS A 538 18.51 20.49 -53.28
C LYS A 538 19.07 19.64 -52.14
N LYS A 539 20.33 19.85 -51.74
CA LYS A 539 20.94 19.16 -50.60
C LYS A 539 20.14 19.36 -49.31
N LYS A 540 19.66 20.59 -49.07
CA LYS A 540 18.82 20.89 -47.90
C LYS A 540 17.47 20.15 -47.94
N GLN A 541 16.88 19.92 -49.12
CA GLN A 541 15.63 19.16 -49.23
C GLN A 541 15.80 17.68 -48.88
N GLU A 542 16.97 17.09 -49.12
CA GLU A 542 17.27 15.67 -48.84
C GLU A 542 17.43 15.36 -47.34
N GLU A 543 17.77 16.35 -46.52
CA GLU A 543 17.88 16.19 -45.06
C GLU A 543 16.55 15.71 -44.43
N PRO A 544 16.57 15.17 -43.20
CA PRO A 544 15.35 14.95 -42.43
C PRO A 544 14.53 16.23 -42.25
N ASP A 545 13.19 16.09 -42.24
CA ASP A 545 12.27 17.21 -42.04
C ASP A 545 12.06 17.52 -40.55
N ALA A 546 12.32 16.55 -39.67
CA ALA A 546 12.24 16.69 -38.23
C ALA A 546 13.16 15.68 -37.52
N GLU A 547 13.40 15.95 -36.24
CA GLU A 547 14.07 15.05 -35.31
C GLU A 547 13.22 14.90 -34.05
N LEU A 548 13.09 13.66 -33.60
CA LEU A 548 12.53 13.32 -32.30
C LEU A 548 13.68 12.83 -31.41
N VAL A 549 14.03 13.62 -30.40
CA VAL A 549 15.18 13.35 -29.54
C VAL A 549 14.70 12.91 -28.16
N LEU A 550 15.04 11.69 -27.76
CA LEU A 550 14.87 11.20 -26.40
C LEU A 550 16.05 11.68 -25.54
N SER A 551 15.86 12.75 -24.77
CA SER A 551 16.91 13.37 -23.95
C SER A 551 16.99 12.83 -22.51
N LYS A 552 15.95 12.10 -22.08
CA LYS A 552 15.88 11.48 -20.75
C LYS A 552 14.94 10.28 -20.82
N ASN A 553 15.35 9.18 -20.19
CA ASN A 553 14.57 7.97 -19.99
C ASN A 553 15.01 7.35 -18.67
N ARG A 554 14.18 7.43 -17.63
CA ARG A 554 14.56 7.02 -16.27
C ARG A 554 14.70 5.50 -16.11
N HIS A 555 13.87 4.75 -16.84
CA HIS A 555 13.69 3.31 -16.62
C HIS A 555 14.00 2.45 -17.86
N GLY A 556 14.41 3.05 -18.99
CA GLY A 556 14.81 2.32 -20.19
C GLY A 556 16.29 2.43 -20.50
N ASP A 557 16.74 1.56 -21.41
CA ASP A 557 18.16 1.40 -21.75
C ASP A 557 18.69 2.48 -22.70
N PHE A 558 17.80 3.24 -23.34
CA PHE A 558 18.14 4.25 -24.34
C PHE A 558 18.00 5.66 -23.76
N GLN A 559 19.05 6.46 -23.89
CA GLN A 559 19.08 7.89 -23.57
C GLN A 559 19.86 8.64 -24.66
N ASP A 560 19.54 9.92 -24.86
CA ASP A 560 20.17 10.81 -25.83
C ASP A 560 20.10 10.25 -27.27
N TYR A 561 18.96 9.60 -27.57
CA TYR A 561 18.69 8.95 -28.85
C TYR A 561 17.95 9.88 -29.80
N THR A 562 18.44 10.03 -31.02
CA THR A 562 17.84 10.90 -32.06
C THR A 562 17.21 10.05 -33.16
N LEU A 563 15.92 10.22 -33.37
CA LEU A 563 15.19 9.64 -34.50
C LEU A 563 14.98 10.70 -35.57
N ALA A 564 15.62 10.51 -36.73
CA ALA A 564 15.39 11.32 -37.93
C ALA A 564 14.03 10.98 -38.56
N LEU A 565 13.28 12.02 -38.95
CA LEU A 565 11.91 11.90 -39.45
C LEU A 565 11.69 12.70 -40.72
N TRP A 566 10.86 12.16 -41.61
CA TRP A 566 10.39 12.81 -42.83
C TRP A 566 8.91 13.11 -42.74
N PHE A 567 8.51 14.31 -43.13
CA PHE A 567 7.17 14.83 -42.93
C PHE A 567 6.35 14.77 -44.23
N ASP A 568 5.23 14.07 -44.18
CA ASP A 568 4.22 14.09 -45.23
C ASP A 568 3.22 15.22 -44.98
N LYS A 569 3.30 16.28 -45.79
CA LYS A 569 2.48 17.49 -45.62
C LYS A 569 0.98 17.24 -45.80
N ALA A 570 0.60 16.31 -46.68
CA ALA A 570 -0.78 16.03 -47.02
C ALA A 570 -1.52 15.42 -45.82
N SER A 571 -1.00 14.30 -45.32
CA SER A 571 -1.54 13.57 -44.17
C SER A 571 -1.17 14.18 -42.82
N GLN A 572 -0.18 15.09 -42.80
CA GLN A 572 0.44 15.64 -41.59
C GLN A 572 1.08 14.56 -40.71
N GLN A 573 1.68 13.52 -41.31
CA GLN A 573 2.34 12.45 -40.59
C GLN A 573 3.87 12.50 -40.74
N TYR A 574 4.56 12.03 -39.70
CA TYR A 574 5.99 11.72 -39.73
C TYR A 574 6.24 10.26 -40.14
N ARG A 575 7.42 10.04 -40.74
CA ARG A 575 7.92 8.76 -41.25
C ARG A 575 9.36 8.55 -40.85
N THR A 576 9.76 7.30 -40.64
CA THR A 576 11.14 6.93 -40.30
C THR A 576 12.03 6.75 -41.53
N GLN A 577 11.50 6.99 -42.73
CA GLN A 577 12.23 6.87 -43.99
C GLN A 577 11.84 7.96 -45.02
N PRO A 578 12.79 8.40 -45.89
CA PRO A 578 12.55 9.41 -46.92
C PRO A 578 11.45 9.05 -47.92
N ARG A 579 11.26 7.75 -48.19
CA ARG A 579 10.29 7.26 -49.18
C ARG A 579 8.83 7.50 -48.76
N ARG A 580 8.58 7.78 -47.47
CA ARG A 580 7.27 8.14 -46.90
C ARG A 580 6.14 7.20 -47.35
N TYR A 581 6.29 5.90 -47.12
CA TYR A 581 5.26 4.93 -47.49
C TYR A 581 3.87 5.33 -46.91
N PRO A 582 2.77 5.03 -47.63
CA PRO A 582 1.43 5.28 -47.12
C PRO A 582 1.22 4.63 -45.75
N LEU A 583 0.63 5.37 -44.81
CA LEU A 583 0.29 4.87 -43.48
C LEU A 583 -1.14 5.27 -43.18
N SER A 584 -1.95 4.27 -42.88
CA SER A 584 -3.27 4.45 -42.30
C SER A 584 -3.33 3.75 -40.95
N PHE A 585 -3.90 4.42 -39.95
CA PHE A 585 -4.17 3.84 -38.64
C PHE A 585 -5.54 3.18 -38.59
N VAL A 586 -6.48 3.63 -39.44
CA VAL A 586 -7.86 3.14 -39.49
C VAL A 586 -8.13 2.59 -40.88
N GLU A 587 -8.25 1.28 -41.01
CA GLU A 587 -8.58 0.66 -42.29
C GLU A 587 -9.98 1.06 -42.76
N PHE A 588 -10.13 1.32 -44.06
CA PHE A 588 -11.40 1.69 -44.67
C PHE A 588 -11.43 1.27 -46.13
N SER A 589 -12.49 0.56 -46.53
CA SER A 589 -12.78 0.20 -47.92
C SER A 589 -14.22 0.54 -48.24
N THR A 590 -14.46 1.03 -49.46
CA THR A 590 -15.81 1.23 -50.02
C THR A 590 -16.29 0.04 -50.85
N GLN A 591 -15.44 -0.97 -51.07
CA GLN A 591 -15.82 -2.20 -51.77
C GLN A 591 -16.45 -3.16 -50.77
N GLU A 592 -17.57 -3.80 -51.13
CA GLU A 592 -18.15 -4.88 -50.33
C GLU A 592 -17.11 -5.99 -50.12
N PRO A 593 -17.02 -6.58 -48.92
CA PRO A 593 -16.10 -7.69 -48.68
C PRO A 593 -16.48 -8.84 -49.61
N THR A 594 -15.63 -9.13 -50.59
CA THR A 594 -15.77 -10.33 -51.41
C THR A 594 -15.55 -11.53 -50.51
N TYR A 595 -16.63 -12.15 -50.06
CA TYR A 595 -16.57 -13.49 -49.49
C TYR A 595 -16.02 -14.43 -50.56
N ALA A 596 -14.74 -14.79 -50.45
CA ALA A 596 -14.17 -15.92 -51.16
C ALA A 596 -14.76 -17.20 -50.56
N GLY A 597 -15.99 -17.52 -50.97
CA GLY A 597 -16.70 -18.73 -50.60
C GLY A 597 -16.21 -19.91 -51.41
N TYR A 598 -15.65 -20.89 -50.69
CA TYR A 598 -15.69 -22.33 -50.95
C TYR A 598 -16.36 -22.76 -52.27
N ASP A 599 -15.55 -23.25 -53.20
CA ASP A 599 -15.98 -24.12 -54.30
C ASP A 599 -16.49 -25.45 -53.70
N GLN A 600 -17.78 -25.53 -53.41
CA GLN A 600 -18.49 -26.79 -53.22
C GLN A 600 -19.06 -27.24 -54.56
N SER A 601 -18.20 -27.84 -55.38
CA SER A 601 -18.64 -28.67 -56.51
C SER A 601 -19.28 -29.96 -55.96
N PRO A 602 -20.56 -30.28 -56.27
CA PRO A 602 -21.17 -31.52 -55.82
C PRO A 602 -20.71 -32.69 -56.71
N GLU A 603 -20.05 -33.68 -56.12
CA GLU A 603 -19.77 -34.96 -56.78
C GLU A 603 -21.07 -35.67 -57.15
N ALA A 604 -21.21 -36.02 -58.44
CA ALA A 604 -22.29 -36.84 -58.94
C ALA A 604 -22.12 -38.30 -58.47
N PRO A 605 -23.21 -39.02 -58.11
CA PRO A 605 -23.11 -40.40 -57.67
C PRO A 605 -22.88 -41.33 -58.86
N SER A 606 -21.77 -42.06 -58.86
CA SER A 606 -21.53 -43.12 -59.85
C SER A 606 -22.43 -44.31 -59.54
N ALA A 607 -23.30 -44.67 -60.48
CA ALA A 607 -24.01 -45.94 -60.49
C ALA A 607 -23.38 -46.87 -61.54
N ARG A 608 -23.04 -48.08 -61.06
CA ARG A 608 -22.60 -49.30 -61.76
C ARG A 608 -21.12 -49.44 -62.10
#